data_AF-A0A6L7W8V6-F1
#
_entry.id   AF-A0A6L7W8V6-F1
#
_cell.length_a   1.000
_cell.length_b   1.000
_cell.length_c   1.000
_cell.angle_alpha   90.00
_cell.angle_beta   90.00
_cell.angle_gamma   90.00
#
_symmetry.space_group_name_H-M   'P 1'
#
loop_
_entity.id
_entity.type
_entity.pdbx_description
1 polymer ?
#
loop_
_entity_poly.entity_id
_entity_poly.type
_entity_poly.pdbx_seq_one_letter_code
_entity_poly.pdbx_strand_id
1 'polypeptide(L)'
;MKLVQNIIGLLVLLILSACSEPGDFVYGSSFSDAPFVVFDKEAGIHPSKAVLDDPNNPFARASSGETTKWDIYNSGNSVAAFYSWATWLVKQPTGEHQYYVAVSLHQIWSQGKARPEDLDTVREMAIGAYQSVLDNFPDAVSYDSKGKTFFELVTSAFNGIIELGGTPTGGWVLVQGPDGNLKAVRQ
;
A
#
# COMPACT_ATOMS: atom_id res chain seq x y z
N MET A 1 36.02 57.56 -4.77
CA MET A 1 35.37 56.60 -5.71
C MET A 1 36.07 55.24 -5.61
N LYS A 2 35.70 54.41 -4.63
CA LYS A 2 36.16 53.00 -4.51
C LYS A 2 35.05 52.14 -3.89
N LEU A 3 33.82 52.28 -4.40
CA LEU A 3 32.66 51.55 -3.86
C LEU A 3 31.86 50.77 -4.92
N VAL A 4 32.29 50.78 -6.20
CA VAL A 4 31.51 50.15 -7.30
C VAL A 4 32.18 48.88 -7.83
N GLN A 5 33.44 48.60 -7.48
CA GLN A 5 34.19 47.49 -8.07
C GLN A 5 33.98 46.13 -7.38
N ASN A 6 33.40 46.09 -6.17
CA ASN A 6 33.36 44.87 -5.34
C ASN A 6 31.99 44.19 -5.22
N ILE A 7 30.95 44.69 -5.90
CA ILE A 7 29.61 44.06 -5.87
C ILE A 7 29.37 43.17 -7.11
N ILE A 8 30.13 43.38 -8.19
CA ILE A 8 29.94 42.62 -9.45
C ILE A 8 30.59 41.22 -9.39
N GLY A 9 31.59 41.01 -8.52
CA GLY A 9 32.27 39.72 -8.40
C GLY A 9 31.49 38.62 -7.66
N LEU A 10 30.54 38.99 -6.79
CA LEU A 10 29.82 38.03 -5.95
C LEU A 10 28.52 37.50 -6.60
N LEU A 11 27.97 38.23 -7.59
CA LEU A 11 26.70 37.85 -8.23
C LEU A 11 26.86 36.83 -9.37
N VAL A 12 28.07 36.66 -9.90
CA VAL A 12 28.33 35.75 -11.04
C VAL A 12 28.61 34.30 -10.59
N LEU A 13 28.93 34.08 -9.31
CA LEU A 13 29.20 32.73 -8.79
C LEU A 13 27.95 31.93 -8.37
N LEU A 14 26.77 32.54 -8.31
CA LEU A 14 25.53 31.90 -7.85
C LEU A 14 24.66 31.31 -8.97
N ILE A 15 25.10 31.38 -10.23
CA ILE A 15 24.28 31.00 -11.41
C ILE A 15 24.72 29.65 -12.03
N LEU A 16 25.62 28.90 -11.41
CA LEU A 16 26.24 27.71 -12.04
C LEU A 16 26.06 26.37 -11.31
N SER A 17 25.14 26.24 -10.36
CA SER A 17 24.94 24.94 -9.67
C SER A 17 23.50 24.67 -9.22
N ALA A 18 22.53 24.98 -10.09
CA ALA A 18 21.14 24.52 -9.91
C ALA A 18 20.66 23.61 -11.07
N CYS A 19 21.58 22.94 -11.76
CA CYS A 19 21.23 21.71 -12.47
C CYS A 19 21.38 20.58 -11.47
N SER A 20 20.30 20.26 -10.75
CA SER A 20 20.16 18.92 -10.20
C SER A 20 20.24 17.95 -11.37
N GLU A 21 20.99 16.86 -11.21
CA GLU A 21 20.96 15.76 -12.16
C GLU A 21 19.50 15.42 -12.47
N PRO A 22 19.12 15.23 -13.75
CA PRO A 22 17.81 14.70 -14.09
C PRO A 22 17.62 13.44 -13.27
N GLY A 23 16.57 13.38 -12.45
CA GLY A 23 16.31 12.20 -11.63
C GLY A 23 16.32 10.96 -12.51
N ASP A 24 17.08 9.94 -12.10
CA ASP A 24 17.20 8.71 -12.86
C ASP A 24 15.79 8.13 -13.09
N PHE A 25 15.39 8.04 -14.35
CA PHE A 25 14.23 7.27 -14.73
C PHE A 25 14.60 5.79 -14.56
N VAL A 26 14.25 5.24 -13.40
CA VAL A 26 14.29 3.79 -13.20
C VAL A 26 13.18 3.19 -14.07
N TYR A 27 13.55 2.75 -15.26
CA TYR A 27 12.70 1.89 -16.07
C TYR A 27 12.67 0.52 -15.41
N GLY A 28 11.50 0.15 -14.89
CA GLY A 28 11.32 -1.14 -14.24
C GLY A 28 11.70 -2.27 -15.18
N SER A 29 12.54 -3.18 -14.72
CA SER A 29 12.46 -4.56 -15.21
C SER A 29 11.02 -5.03 -15.06
N SER A 30 10.59 -5.94 -15.95
CA SER A 30 9.38 -6.72 -15.67
C SER A 30 9.49 -7.23 -14.24
N PHE A 31 8.47 -6.98 -13.41
CA PHE A 31 8.39 -7.62 -12.10
C PHE A 31 8.56 -9.10 -12.38
N SER A 32 9.68 -9.68 -11.95
CA SER A 32 9.98 -11.06 -12.30
C SER A 32 8.79 -11.92 -11.90
N ASP A 33 8.46 -12.93 -12.69
CA ASP A 33 7.52 -13.98 -12.30
C ASP A 33 8.00 -14.79 -11.06
N ALA A 34 9.00 -14.28 -10.33
CA ALA A 34 9.43 -14.83 -9.08
C ALA A 34 8.26 -14.81 -8.08
N PRO A 35 8.10 -15.89 -7.33
CA PRO A 35 7.08 -15.97 -6.30
C PRO A 35 7.32 -14.92 -5.21
N PHE A 36 6.25 -14.45 -4.61
CA PHE A 36 6.31 -13.69 -3.36
C PHE A 36 7.01 -14.52 -2.28
N VAL A 37 7.93 -13.86 -1.57
CA VAL A 37 8.70 -14.43 -0.47
C VAL A 37 8.33 -13.65 0.78
N VAL A 38 7.90 -14.35 1.83
CA VAL A 38 7.61 -13.69 3.10
C VAL A 38 8.94 -13.28 3.75
N PHE A 39 9.18 -11.97 3.85
CA PHE A 39 10.31 -11.40 4.57
C PHE A 39 10.00 -11.23 6.07
N ASP A 40 8.83 -10.65 6.39
CA ASP A 40 8.33 -10.42 7.73
C ASP A 40 6.82 -10.61 7.75
N LYS A 41 6.30 -11.33 8.76
CA LYS A 41 4.88 -11.68 8.86
C LYS A 41 3.96 -10.50 9.15
N GLU A 42 4.51 -9.37 9.59
CA GLU A 42 3.78 -8.13 9.82
C GLU A 42 3.98 -7.13 8.66
N ALA A 43 4.75 -7.47 7.62
CA ALA A 43 4.96 -6.59 6.48
C ALA A 43 3.63 -6.27 5.78
N GLY A 44 3.30 -4.97 5.72
CA GLY A 44 2.03 -4.50 5.15
C GLY A 44 0.86 -4.47 6.14
N ILE A 45 1.08 -4.80 7.42
CA ILE A 45 0.08 -4.68 8.48
C ILE A 45 0.43 -3.48 9.36
N HIS A 46 -0.39 -2.43 9.34
CA HIS A 46 -0.22 -1.26 10.19
C HIS A 46 -0.18 -1.67 11.68
N PRO A 47 0.77 -1.15 12.49
CA PRO A 47 1.70 -0.06 12.21
C PRO A 47 3.11 -0.49 11.74
N SER A 48 3.30 -1.74 11.33
CA SER A 48 4.60 -2.26 10.92
C SER A 48 5.21 -1.47 9.76
N LYS A 49 6.53 -1.31 9.82
CA LYS A 49 7.35 -0.70 8.76
C LYS A 49 8.27 -1.70 8.06
N ALA A 50 8.19 -2.99 8.42
CA ALA A 50 9.11 -4.03 7.97
C ALA A 50 9.21 -4.15 6.45
N VAL A 51 8.16 -3.77 5.72
CA VAL A 51 8.17 -3.76 4.24
C VAL A 51 9.23 -2.84 3.63
N LEU A 52 9.70 -1.83 4.35
CA LEU A 52 10.79 -0.96 3.89
C LEU A 52 12.18 -1.58 4.05
N ASP A 53 12.29 -2.65 4.85
CA ASP A 53 13.52 -3.39 5.09
C ASP A 53 13.62 -4.65 4.20
N ASP A 54 12.53 -5.01 3.50
CA ASP A 54 12.48 -6.15 2.59
C ASP A 54 13.37 -5.92 1.35
N PRO A 55 14.41 -6.73 1.13
CA PRO A 55 15.29 -6.59 -0.03
C PRO A 55 14.58 -6.83 -1.37
N ASN A 56 13.41 -7.47 -1.37
CA ASN A 56 12.61 -7.73 -2.56
C ASN A 56 11.61 -6.60 -2.88
N ASN A 57 11.46 -5.60 -2.00
CA ASN A 57 10.56 -4.48 -2.24
C ASN A 57 11.24 -3.40 -3.13
N PRO A 58 10.87 -3.25 -4.41
CA PRO A 58 11.47 -2.24 -5.28
C PRO A 58 11.06 -0.80 -4.91
N PHE A 59 10.04 -0.64 -4.06
CA PHE A 59 9.54 0.65 -3.61
C PHE A 59 10.08 1.07 -2.23
N ALA A 60 10.93 0.24 -1.60
CA ALA A 60 11.44 0.46 -0.25
C ALA A 60 12.12 1.82 -0.05
N ARG A 61 12.81 2.33 -1.09
CA ARG A 61 13.52 3.63 -1.06
C ARG A 61 12.73 4.76 -1.71
N ALA A 62 11.84 4.45 -2.65
CA ALA A 62 11.00 5.41 -3.34
C ALA A 62 9.64 4.77 -3.62
N SER A 63 8.57 5.39 -3.13
CA SER A 63 7.22 4.88 -3.42
C SER A 63 6.91 5.07 -4.89
N SER A 64 6.01 4.26 -5.42
CA SER A 64 5.34 4.57 -6.68
C SER A 64 4.66 5.94 -6.60
N GLY A 65 4.37 6.56 -7.76
CA GLY A 65 3.53 7.76 -7.82
C GLY A 65 2.11 7.50 -7.30
N GLU A 66 1.43 8.56 -6.84
CA GLU A 66 0.08 8.45 -6.26
C GLU A 66 -0.95 7.91 -7.26
N THR A 67 -0.82 8.25 -8.55
CA THR A 67 -1.60 7.63 -9.62
C THR A 67 -1.02 6.27 -10.03
N THR A 68 0.31 6.15 -10.08
CA THR A 68 1.01 4.93 -10.52
C THR A 68 0.71 3.71 -9.65
N LYS A 69 0.42 3.88 -8.35
CA LYS A 69 0.01 2.77 -7.48
C LYS A 69 -1.27 2.07 -7.99
N TRP A 70 -2.17 2.83 -8.62
CA TRP A 70 -3.36 2.30 -9.25
C TRP A 70 -3.07 1.62 -10.58
N ASP A 71 -2.15 2.16 -11.39
CA ASP A 71 -1.71 1.51 -12.63
C ASP A 71 -1.07 0.15 -12.34
N ILE A 72 -0.23 0.08 -11.30
CA ILE A 72 0.38 -1.16 -10.82
C ILE A 72 -0.71 -2.14 -10.38
N TYR A 73 -1.68 -1.71 -9.58
CA TYR A 73 -2.80 -2.55 -9.15
C TYR A 73 -3.61 -3.09 -10.33
N ASN A 74 -3.94 -2.21 -11.29
CA ASN A 74 -4.73 -2.56 -12.47
C ASN A 74 -3.99 -3.43 -13.49
N SER A 75 -2.65 -3.53 -13.40
CA SER A 75 -1.86 -4.43 -14.24
C SER A 75 -2.11 -5.92 -13.97
N GLY A 76 -2.72 -6.26 -12.83
CA GLY A 76 -2.94 -7.64 -12.39
C GLY A 76 -1.73 -8.29 -11.71
N ASN A 77 -0.63 -7.57 -11.53
CA ASN A 77 0.51 -8.05 -10.75
C ASN A 77 0.30 -7.78 -9.25
N SER A 78 -0.26 -8.78 -8.55
CA SER A 78 -0.60 -8.69 -7.11
C SER A 78 0.63 -8.52 -6.20
N VAL A 79 1.80 -9.04 -6.59
CA VAL A 79 3.05 -8.86 -5.82
C VAL A 79 3.54 -7.42 -5.91
N ALA A 80 3.55 -6.86 -7.13
CA ALA A 80 3.88 -5.46 -7.34
C ALA A 80 2.90 -4.52 -6.63
N ALA A 81 1.60 -4.85 -6.70
CA ALA A 81 0.56 -4.12 -6.00
C ALA A 81 0.77 -4.13 -4.48
N PHE A 82 1.04 -5.30 -3.90
CA PHE A 82 1.34 -5.43 -2.46
C PHE A 82 2.47 -4.49 -2.04
N TYR A 83 3.63 -4.58 -2.69
CA TYR A 83 4.79 -3.75 -2.30
C TYR A 83 4.52 -2.25 -2.49
N SER A 84 3.84 -1.88 -3.57
CA SER A 84 3.45 -0.49 -3.84
C SER A 84 2.53 0.04 -2.73
N TRP A 85 1.42 -0.66 -2.45
CA TRP A 85 0.45 -0.24 -1.44
C TRP A 85 1.01 -0.28 -0.01
N ALA A 86 1.81 -1.29 0.33
CA ALA A 86 2.42 -1.40 1.65
C ALA A 86 3.45 -0.29 1.90
N THR A 87 4.19 0.11 0.87
CA THR A 87 5.10 1.27 0.95
C THR A 87 4.30 2.57 1.14
N TRP A 88 3.18 2.72 0.42
CA TRP A 88 2.27 3.86 0.62
C TRP A 88 1.62 3.87 2.00
N LEU A 89 1.27 2.71 2.56
CA LEU A 89 0.73 2.57 3.91
C LEU A 89 1.72 3.08 4.96
N VAL A 90 3.01 2.78 4.83
CA VAL A 90 4.03 3.27 5.77
C VAL A 90 4.17 4.80 5.69
N LYS A 91 4.10 5.37 4.48
CA LYS A 91 4.25 6.82 4.27
C LYS A 91 3.01 7.61 4.69
N GLN A 92 1.84 7.06 4.39
CA GLN A 92 0.55 7.68 4.63
C GLN A 92 -0.41 6.60 5.13
N PRO A 93 -0.50 6.39 6.45
CA PRO A 93 -1.36 5.37 7.04
C PRO A 93 -2.84 5.69 6.85
N THR A 94 -3.45 5.14 5.80
CA THR A 94 -4.90 5.26 5.53
C THR A 94 -5.54 3.89 5.44
N GLY A 95 -6.83 3.81 5.74
CA GLY A 95 -7.60 2.57 5.58
C GLY A 95 -7.66 2.10 4.13
N GLU A 96 -7.65 3.01 3.15
CA GLU A 96 -7.55 2.65 1.73
C GLU A 96 -6.23 1.92 1.45
N HIS A 97 -5.10 2.46 1.90
CA HIS A 97 -3.81 1.80 1.72
C HIS A 97 -3.77 0.44 2.42
N GLN A 98 -4.28 0.35 3.66
CA GLN A 98 -4.32 -0.91 4.40
C GLN A 98 -5.22 -1.95 3.71
N TYR A 99 -6.37 -1.52 3.17
CA TYR A 99 -7.31 -2.39 2.47
C TYR A 99 -6.70 -2.94 1.18
N TYR A 100 -6.05 -2.11 0.36
CA TYR A 100 -5.42 -2.60 -0.87
C TYR A 100 -4.17 -3.45 -0.62
N VAL A 101 -3.50 -3.29 0.52
CA VAL A 101 -2.52 -4.28 0.98
C VAL A 101 -3.19 -5.63 1.24
N ALA A 102 -4.29 -5.65 1.99
CA ALA A 102 -5.02 -6.88 2.30
C ALA A 102 -5.54 -7.59 1.04
N VAL A 103 -6.14 -6.83 0.11
CA VAL A 103 -6.60 -7.34 -1.19
C VAL A 103 -5.44 -7.92 -2.00
N SER A 104 -4.28 -7.24 -2.03
CA SER A 104 -3.12 -7.73 -2.77
C SER A 104 -2.58 -9.04 -2.18
N LEU A 105 -2.49 -9.16 -0.85
CA LEU A 105 -2.09 -10.39 -0.17
C LEU A 105 -3.08 -11.54 -0.42
N HIS A 106 -4.39 -11.26 -0.35
CA HIS A 106 -5.44 -12.22 -0.72
C HIS A 106 -5.27 -12.70 -2.17
N GLN A 107 -5.00 -11.80 -3.11
CA GLN A 107 -4.73 -12.18 -4.50
C GLN A 107 -3.45 -13.01 -4.64
N ILE A 108 -2.38 -12.70 -3.90
CA ILE A 108 -1.15 -13.51 -3.91
C ILE A 108 -1.45 -14.94 -3.45
N TRP A 109 -2.17 -15.10 -2.35
CA TRP A 109 -2.57 -16.41 -1.83
C TRP A 109 -3.48 -17.17 -2.80
N SER A 110 -4.57 -16.56 -3.24
CA SER A 110 -5.57 -17.23 -4.11
C SER A 110 -5.03 -17.60 -5.49
N GLN A 111 -4.04 -16.86 -5.99
CA GLN A 111 -3.37 -17.15 -7.27
C GLN A 111 -2.17 -18.10 -7.10
N GLY A 112 -1.82 -18.53 -5.89
CA GLY A 112 -0.64 -19.35 -5.64
C GLY A 112 0.67 -18.66 -5.99
N LYS A 113 0.73 -17.32 -5.90
CA LYS A 113 1.88 -16.51 -6.30
C LYS A 113 2.96 -16.36 -5.23
N ALA A 114 2.80 -16.98 -4.06
CA ALA A 114 3.85 -17.08 -3.07
C ALA A 114 4.61 -18.40 -3.19
N ARG A 115 5.78 -18.50 -2.54
CA ARG A 115 6.44 -19.80 -2.39
C ARG A 115 5.49 -20.78 -1.68
N PRO A 116 5.48 -22.07 -2.04
CA PRO A 116 4.57 -23.05 -1.44
C PRO A 116 4.64 -23.07 0.09
N GLU A 117 5.84 -22.95 0.66
CA GLU A 117 6.06 -22.90 2.11
C GLU A 117 5.55 -21.61 2.80
N ASP A 118 5.34 -20.54 2.02
CA ASP A 118 4.91 -19.24 2.52
C ASP A 118 3.38 -19.02 2.37
N LEU A 119 2.67 -19.87 1.61
CA LEU A 119 1.25 -19.65 1.26
C LEU A 119 0.35 -19.49 2.49
N ASP A 120 0.51 -20.34 3.50
CA ASP A 120 -0.28 -20.24 4.74
C ASP A 120 0.04 -18.94 5.48
N THR A 121 1.31 -18.53 5.50
CA THR A 121 1.70 -17.25 6.11
C THR A 121 1.11 -16.07 5.36
N VAL A 122 1.09 -16.09 4.02
CA VAL A 122 0.45 -15.03 3.21
C VAL A 122 -1.05 -14.95 3.47
N ARG A 123 -1.72 -16.09 3.64
CA ARG A 123 -3.14 -16.12 4.02
C ARG A 123 -3.36 -15.44 5.36
N GLU A 124 -2.55 -15.76 6.37
CA GLU A 124 -2.64 -15.12 7.69
C GLU A 124 -2.28 -13.63 7.64
N MET A 125 -1.31 -13.23 6.82
CA MET A 125 -0.99 -11.82 6.56
C MET A 125 -2.19 -11.08 5.96
N ALA A 126 -2.88 -11.68 4.99
CA ALA A 126 -4.07 -11.09 4.38
C ALA A 126 -5.21 -10.91 5.41
N ILE A 127 -5.44 -11.92 6.26
CA ILE A 127 -6.40 -11.84 7.37
C ILE A 127 -6.02 -10.71 8.33
N GLY A 128 -4.75 -10.65 8.76
CA GLY A 128 -4.26 -9.60 9.65
C GLY A 128 -4.36 -8.20 9.05
N ALA A 129 -4.09 -8.06 7.75
CA ALA A 129 -4.22 -6.81 7.02
C ALA A 129 -5.69 -6.36 6.93
N TYR A 130 -6.64 -7.26 6.67
CA TYR A 130 -8.06 -6.93 6.73
C TYR A 130 -8.52 -6.59 8.16
N GLN A 131 -8.08 -7.35 9.16
CA GLN A 131 -8.39 -7.07 10.56
C GLN A 131 -7.86 -5.69 10.98
N SER A 132 -6.70 -5.28 10.47
CA SER A 132 -6.15 -3.94 10.69
C SER A 132 -7.03 -2.82 10.10
N VAL A 133 -7.75 -3.06 9.00
CA VAL A 133 -8.78 -2.13 8.52
C VAL A 133 -9.87 -1.96 9.57
N LEU A 134 -10.37 -3.06 10.13
CA LEU A 134 -11.41 -3.03 11.16
C LEU A 134 -10.94 -2.30 12.42
N ASP A 135 -9.74 -2.62 12.91
CA ASP A 135 -9.29 -2.15 14.22
C ASP A 135 -8.69 -0.75 14.20
N ASN A 136 -8.01 -0.38 13.11
CA ASN A 136 -7.28 0.89 13.02
C ASN A 136 -7.94 1.91 12.10
N PHE A 137 -8.82 1.48 11.19
CA PHE A 137 -9.42 2.33 10.16
C PHE A 137 -10.94 2.09 9.97
N PRO A 138 -11.75 2.03 11.04
CA PRO A 138 -13.15 1.61 10.97
C PRO A 138 -14.04 2.51 10.12
N ASP A 139 -13.72 3.80 10.03
CA ASP A 139 -14.50 4.79 9.25
C ASP A 139 -13.95 5.01 7.83
N ALA A 140 -12.99 4.18 7.39
CA ALA A 140 -12.33 4.39 6.11
C ALA A 140 -13.24 4.06 4.93
N VAL A 141 -13.07 4.88 3.90
CA VAL A 141 -13.72 4.73 2.60
C VAL A 141 -12.67 4.67 1.50
N SER A 142 -13.02 4.08 0.37
CA SER A 142 -12.27 4.19 -0.88
C SER A 142 -13.20 4.66 -1.99
N TYR A 143 -12.62 5.18 -3.06
CA TYR A 143 -13.33 5.69 -4.22
C TYR A 143 -13.11 4.78 -5.42
N ASP A 144 -14.08 4.74 -6.34
CA ASP A 144 -13.88 4.08 -7.62
C ASP A 144 -12.71 4.72 -8.41
N SER A 145 -12.26 4.04 -9.47
CA SER A 145 -11.15 4.50 -10.31
C SER A 145 -11.41 5.85 -11.03
N LYS A 146 -12.62 6.41 -10.90
CA LYS A 146 -13.03 7.71 -11.45
C LYS A 146 -13.24 8.76 -10.34
N GLY A 147 -12.98 8.41 -9.07
CA GLY A 147 -13.18 9.25 -7.90
C GLY A 147 -14.65 9.61 -7.61
N LYS A 148 -15.61 8.92 -8.23
CA LYS A 148 -17.01 9.38 -8.28
C LYS A 148 -17.89 8.77 -7.19
N THR A 149 -17.72 7.48 -6.91
CA THR A 149 -18.48 6.77 -5.90
C THR A 149 -17.55 6.28 -4.81
N PHE A 150 -17.90 6.55 -3.54
CA PHE A 150 -17.17 6.00 -2.41
C PHE A 150 -17.90 4.78 -1.84
N PHE A 151 -17.15 3.86 -1.26
CA PHE A 151 -17.67 2.71 -0.53
C PHE A 151 -16.91 2.54 0.78
N GLU A 152 -17.63 2.08 1.79
CA GLU A 152 -17.12 1.80 3.13
C GLU A 152 -16.25 0.54 3.13
N LEU A 153 -15.06 0.62 3.74
CA LEU A 153 -14.08 -0.46 3.68
C LEU A 153 -14.27 -1.52 4.77
N VAL A 154 -14.90 -1.16 5.90
CA VAL A 154 -15.01 -2.06 7.06
C VAL A 154 -15.80 -3.33 6.73
N THR A 155 -16.93 -3.21 6.04
CA THR A 155 -17.74 -4.37 5.66
C THR A 155 -17.01 -5.24 4.63
N SER A 156 -16.32 -4.60 3.69
CA SER A 156 -15.52 -5.31 2.67
C SER A 156 -14.35 -6.06 3.33
N ALA A 157 -13.68 -5.46 4.29
CA ALA A 157 -12.60 -6.08 5.04
C ALA A 157 -13.09 -7.24 5.92
N PHE A 158 -14.24 -7.08 6.58
CA PHE A 158 -14.88 -8.15 7.34
C PHE A 158 -15.11 -9.38 6.45
N ASN A 159 -15.71 -9.17 5.27
CA ASN A 159 -15.98 -10.27 4.33
C ASN A 159 -14.68 -10.90 3.81
N GLY A 160 -13.64 -10.11 3.55
CA GLY A 160 -12.33 -10.62 3.16
C GLY A 160 -11.72 -11.59 4.19
N ILE A 161 -11.90 -11.33 5.49
CA ILE A 161 -11.48 -12.25 6.55
C ILE A 161 -12.26 -13.58 6.46
N ILE A 162 -13.58 -13.51 6.27
CA ILE A 162 -14.45 -14.69 6.16
C ILE A 162 -14.13 -15.52 4.91
N GLU A 163 -13.90 -14.87 3.76
CA GLU A 163 -13.54 -15.52 2.50
C GLU A 163 -12.21 -16.28 2.62
N LEU A 164 -11.27 -15.73 3.37
CA LEU A 164 -10.01 -16.41 3.69
C LEU A 164 -10.20 -17.52 4.74
N GLY A 165 -11.38 -17.70 5.33
CA GLY A 165 -11.63 -18.68 6.39
C GLY A 165 -11.11 -18.25 7.76
N GLY A 166 -10.86 -16.96 7.96
CA GLY A 166 -10.55 -16.37 9.26
C GLY A 166 -11.82 -16.06 10.06
N THR A 167 -11.64 -15.51 11.26
CA THR A 167 -12.75 -15.02 12.09
C THR A 167 -12.41 -13.59 12.56
N PRO A 168 -13.23 -12.59 12.21
CA PRO A 168 -13.04 -11.23 12.70
C PRO A 168 -13.02 -11.19 14.23
N THR A 169 -12.10 -10.42 14.80
CA THR A 169 -11.96 -10.27 16.26
C THR A 169 -12.45 -8.89 16.70
N GLY A 170 -12.22 -8.48 17.95
CA GLY A 170 -12.46 -7.10 18.37
C GLY A 170 -13.93 -6.66 18.52
N GLY A 171 -14.88 -7.60 18.48
CA GLY A 171 -16.33 -7.34 18.63
C GLY A 171 -17.06 -7.02 17.33
N TRP A 172 -16.42 -7.24 16.18
CA TRP A 172 -17.04 -6.99 14.88
C TRP A 172 -18.07 -8.07 14.52
N VAL A 173 -19.25 -7.64 14.07
CA VAL A 173 -20.34 -8.52 13.61
C VAL A 173 -21.03 -7.92 12.38
N LEU A 174 -21.65 -8.77 11.56
CA LEU A 174 -22.54 -8.31 10.49
C LEU A 174 -23.96 -8.12 11.05
N VAL A 175 -24.52 -6.93 10.84
CA VAL A 175 -25.91 -6.61 11.13
C VAL A 175 -26.62 -6.18 9.85
N GLN A 176 -27.91 -6.48 9.74
CA GLN A 176 -28.71 -5.99 8.63
C GLN A 176 -29.05 -4.51 8.86
N GLY A 177 -28.63 -3.67 7.92
CA GLY A 177 -28.91 -2.23 7.93
C GLY A 177 -30.36 -1.91 7.54
N PRO A 178 -30.80 -0.65 7.73
CA PRO A 178 -32.14 -0.20 7.35
C PRO A 178 -32.45 -0.31 5.85
N ASP A 179 -31.41 -0.32 5.03
CA ASP A 179 -31.45 -0.50 3.58
C ASP A 179 -31.49 -1.98 3.16
N GLY A 180 -31.47 -2.91 4.12
CA GLY A 180 -31.47 -4.35 3.90
C GLY A 180 -30.09 -4.95 3.63
N ASN A 181 -29.04 -4.13 3.47
CA ASN A 181 -27.67 -4.59 3.24
C ASN A 181 -27.00 -4.96 4.56
N LEU A 182 -26.13 -5.98 4.53
CA LEU A 182 -25.30 -6.30 5.69
C LEU A 182 -24.21 -5.24 5.86
N LYS A 183 -24.00 -4.82 7.11
CA LYS A 183 -22.94 -3.90 7.52
C LYS A 183 -22.16 -4.48 8.68
N ALA A 184 -20.84 -4.38 8.61
CA ALA A 184 -19.99 -4.69 9.74
C ALA A 184 -20.06 -3.56 10.77
N VAL A 185 -20.39 -3.90 12.01
CA VAL A 185 -20.45 -2.97 13.15
C VAL A 185 -19.71 -3.56 14.34
N ARG A 186 -19.18 -2.70 15.20
CA ARG A 186 -18.54 -3.10 16.45
C ARG A 186 -19.56 -3.10 17.59
N GLN A 187 -19.70 -4.22 18.28
CA GLN A 187 -20.53 -4.37 19.49
C GLN A 187 -19.74 -4.14 20.77
#